data_AF-X0W424-F1
#
_entry.id   AF-X0W424-F1
#
_cell.length_a   1.000
_cell.length_b   1.000
_cell.length_c   1.000
_cell.angle_alpha   90.00
_cell.angle_beta   90.00
_cell.angle_gamma   90.00
#
_symmetry.space_group_name_H-M   'P 1'
#
loop_
_entity.id
_entity.type
_entity.pdbx_description
1 polymer ?
#
loop_
_entity_poly.entity_id
_entity_poly.type
_entity_poly.pdbx_seq_one_letter_code
_entity_poly.pdbx_strand_id
1 'polypeptide(L)'
;MDSFSDIENSELIVVWGTNPATDLPPIDMKRILKAQKQGAEVVVIDPRKTATVKMTDGEWIPIRPGTDGALALGMINILVEEELYDEDFARNWTIGFEDLVKYT
;
A
#
# COMPACT_ATOMS: atom_id res chain seq x y z
N MET A 1 -10.84 11.27 16.43
CA MET A 1 -10.21 11.04 15.13
C MET A 1 -9.95 9.55 15.08
N ASP A 2 -10.85 8.79 14.47
CA ASP A 2 -10.62 7.36 14.27
C ASP A 2 -9.49 7.23 13.24
N SER A 3 -8.27 7.03 13.72
CA SER A 3 -7.07 6.93 12.90
C SER A 3 -6.90 5.51 12.34
N PHE A 4 -8.00 4.76 12.21
CA PHE A 4 -8.01 3.41 11.69
C PHE A 4 -8.24 3.44 10.18
N SER A 5 -7.37 2.79 9.43
CA SER A 5 -7.56 2.58 7.99
C SER A 5 -8.90 1.88 7.74
N ASP A 6 -9.60 2.29 6.68
CA ASP A 6 -10.89 1.72 6.27
C ASP A 6 -10.69 0.43 5.45
N ILE A 7 -10.02 -0.54 6.08
CA ILE A 7 -9.57 -1.79 5.45
C ILE A 7 -10.73 -2.57 4.82
N GLU A 8 -11.90 -2.57 5.45
CA GLU A 8 -13.04 -3.38 5.02
C GLU A 8 -13.71 -2.88 3.74
N ASN A 9 -13.50 -1.60 3.37
CA ASN A 9 -14.03 -0.99 2.16
C ASN A 9 -12.97 -0.84 1.05
N SER A 10 -11.76 -1.37 1.27
CA SER A 10 -10.66 -1.26 0.30
C SER A 10 -10.75 -2.36 -0.77
N GLU A 11 -10.56 -1.99 -2.04
CA GLU A 11 -10.43 -2.96 -3.15
C GLU A 11 -8.98 -3.47 -3.31
N LEU A 12 -8.00 -2.69 -2.84
CA LEU A 12 -6.59 -3.04 -2.81
C LEU A 12 -6.00 -2.72 -1.44
N ILE A 13 -5.28 -3.69 -0.87
CA ILE A 13 -4.57 -3.54 0.41
C ILE A 13 -3.08 -3.76 0.18
N VAL A 14 -2.30 -2.69 0.38
CA VAL A 14 -0.84 -2.76 0.33
C VAL A 14 -0.28 -2.83 1.75
N VAL A 15 0.28 -3.98 2.11
CA VAL A 15 1.01 -4.20 3.36
C VAL A 15 2.49 -3.90 3.12
N TRP A 16 2.95 -2.73 3.57
CA TRP A 16 4.32 -2.26 3.33
C TRP A 16 5.15 -2.28 4.61
N GLY A 17 6.21 -3.11 4.65
CA GLY A 17 7.22 -3.11 5.72
C GLY A 17 6.71 -3.53 7.10
N THR A 18 5.50 -4.11 7.17
CA THR A 18 4.86 -4.58 8.40
C THR A 18 4.33 -6.00 8.24
N ASN A 19 4.10 -6.70 9.36
CA ASN A 19 3.56 -8.06 9.38
C ASN A 19 2.31 -8.13 10.28
N PRO A 20 1.12 -7.75 9.78
CA PRO A 20 -0.14 -7.79 10.53
C PRO A 20 -0.45 -9.13 11.20
N ALA A 21 0.03 -10.23 10.64
CA ALA A 21 -0.14 -11.57 11.20
C ALA A 21 0.57 -11.80 12.54
N THR A 22 1.63 -11.05 12.87
CA THR A 22 2.40 -11.26 14.11
C THR A 22 2.63 -9.99 14.93
N ASP A 23 2.67 -8.82 14.29
CA ASP A 23 3.22 -7.59 14.88
C ASP A 23 2.13 -6.53 15.16
N LEU A 24 0.89 -6.79 14.76
CA LEU A 24 -0.27 -5.90 14.96
C LEU A 24 -1.37 -6.57 15.80
N PRO A 25 -2.31 -5.79 16.37
CA PRO A 25 -3.48 -6.34 17.03
C PRO A 25 -4.21 -7.35 16.12
N PRO A 26 -4.64 -8.51 16.64
CA PRO A 26 -5.27 -9.56 15.82
C PRO A 26 -6.50 -9.12 15.03
N ILE A 27 -7.10 -7.98 15.38
CA ILE A 27 -8.24 -7.41 14.66
C ILE A 27 -7.86 -6.95 13.24
N ASP A 28 -6.65 -6.43 13.02
CA ASP A 28 -6.25 -5.88 11.72
C ASP A 28 -6.10 -6.99 10.68
N MET A 29 -5.44 -8.09 11.06
CA MET A 29 -5.36 -9.28 10.21
C MET A 29 -6.75 -9.84 9.88
N LYS A 30 -7.68 -9.84 10.85
CA LYS A 30 -9.08 -10.27 10.60
C LYS A 30 -9.79 -9.36 9.61
N ARG A 31 -9.56 -8.04 9.66
CA ARG A 31 -10.14 -7.07 8.73
C ARG A 31 -9.57 -7.25 7.32
N ILE A 32 -8.26 -7.44 7.18
CA ILE A 32 -7.61 -7.73 5.89
C ILE A 32 -8.21 -9.00 5.25
N LEU A 33 -8.30 -10.09 6.02
CA LEU A 33 -8.89 -11.34 5.52
C LEU A 33 -10.38 -11.20 5.16
N LYS A 34 -11.11 -10.33 5.85
CA LYS A 34 -12.52 -10.07 5.55
C LYS A 34 -12.65 -9.29 4.23
N ALA A 35 -11.88 -8.22 4.05
CA ALA A 35 -11.85 -7.45 2.81
C ALA A 35 -11.45 -8.34 1.62
N GLN A 36 -10.45 -9.20 1.79
CA GLN A 36 -10.06 -10.15 0.75
C GLN A 36 -11.18 -11.13 0.38
N LYS A 37 -11.94 -11.64 1.36
CA LYS A 37 -13.13 -12.47 1.09
C LYS A 37 -14.23 -11.70 0.33
N GLN A 38 -14.22 -10.38 0.39
CA GLN A 38 -15.14 -9.50 -0.34
C GLN A 38 -14.60 -9.11 -1.73
N GLY A 39 -13.39 -9.55 -2.10
CA GLY A 39 -12.78 -9.33 -3.41
C GLY A 39 -11.53 -8.46 -3.39
N ALA A 40 -11.11 -7.94 -2.23
CA ALA A 40 -9.93 -7.10 -2.16
C ALA A 40 -8.64 -7.86 -2.49
N GLU A 41 -7.79 -7.23 -3.29
CA GLU A 41 -6.44 -7.73 -3.56
C GLU A 41 -5.50 -7.36 -2.42
N VAL A 42 -4.51 -8.23 -2.15
CA VAL A 42 -3.49 -7.98 -1.12
C VAL A 42 -2.11 -8.07 -1.73
N VAL A 43 -1.35 -6.98 -1.64
CA VAL A 43 0.05 -6.89 -2.02
C VAL A 43 0.89 -6.71 -0.77
N VAL A 44 1.96 -7.49 -0.62
CA VAL A 44 2.87 -7.44 0.53
C VAL A 44 4.27 -7.08 0.05
N ILE A 45 4.73 -5.88 0.42
CA ILE A 45 6.08 -5.39 0.17
C ILE A 45 6.91 -5.62 1.44
N ASP A 46 7.73 -6.68 1.44
CA ASP A 46 8.66 -6.98 2.53
C ASP A 46 9.83 -7.81 1.96
N PRO A 47 11.10 -7.54 2.35
CA PRO A 47 12.24 -8.37 1.96
C PRO A 47 12.10 -9.84 2.40
N ARG A 48 11.26 -10.12 3.39
CA ARG A 48 10.99 -11.44 3.95
C ARG A 48 9.61 -11.91 3.52
N LYS A 49 9.49 -13.20 3.22
CA LYS A 49 8.18 -13.84 3.00
C LYS A 49 7.49 -14.08 4.35
N THR A 50 6.79 -13.08 4.86
CA THR A 50 6.18 -13.07 6.19
C THR A 50 4.95 -13.98 6.31
N ALA A 51 4.45 -14.14 7.54
CA ALA A 51 3.20 -14.88 7.79
C ALA A 51 1.99 -14.21 7.12
N THR A 52 1.99 -12.88 6.98
CA THR A 52 0.93 -12.15 6.27
C THR A 52 0.81 -12.62 4.83
N VAL A 53 1.93 -12.74 4.09
CA VAL A 53 1.94 -13.30 2.72
C VAL A 53 1.23 -14.65 2.66
N LYS A 54 1.53 -15.54 3.61
CA LYS A 54 0.98 -16.89 3.64
C LYS A 54 -0.50 -16.92 3.99
N MET A 55 -0.93 -16.03 4.90
CA MET A 55 -2.31 -16.01 5.39
C MET A 55 -3.27 -15.33 4.41
N THR A 56 -2.79 -14.35 3.64
CA THR A 56 -3.59 -13.70 2.60
C THR A 56 -3.41 -14.37 1.24
N ASP A 57 -2.42 -15.23 1.04
CA ASP A 57 -2.03 -15.70 -0.32
C ASP A 57 -1.83 -14.52 -1.29
N GLY A 58 -1.36 -13.39 -0.74
CA GLY A 58 -1.21 -12.13 -1.46
C GLY A 58 0.04 -12.10 -2.33
N GLU A 59 0.05 -11.17 -3.28
CA GLU A 59 1.24 -10.93 -4.10
C GLU A 59 2.40 -10.48 -3.21
N TRP A 60 3.55 -11.14 -3.34
CA TRP A 60 4.72 -10.81 -2.54
C TRP A 60 5.77 -10.12 -3.40
N ILE A 61 6.11 -8.89 -3.02
CA ILE A 61 7.17 -8.09 -3.63
C ILE A 61 8.40 -8.12 -2.72
N PRO A 62 9.42 -8.94 -3.04
CA PRO A 62 10.65 -9.07 -2.26
C PRO A 62 11.58 -7.87 -2.50
N ILE A 63 11.24 -6.72 -1.93
CA ILE A 63 12.07 -5.51 -2.05
C ILE A 63 13.46 -5.73 -1.44
N ARG A 64 14.49 -5.10 -2.01
CA ARG A 64 15.82 -5.07 -1.40
C ARG A 64 15.77 -4.22 -0.12
N PRO A 65 16.34 -4.67 1.02
CA PRO A 65 16.33 -3.87 2.24
C PRO A 65 16.92 -2.46 2.04
N GLY A 66 16.20 -1.44 2.51
CA GLY A 66 16.60 -0.04 2.43
C GLY A 66 16.30 0.64 1.09
N THR A 67 15.57 0.00 0.17
CA THR A 67 15.21 0.59 -1.13
C THR A 67 13.75 1.01 -1.23
N ASP A 68 13.03 1.14 -0.12
CA ASP A 68 11.62 1.55 -0.06
C ASP A 68 11.37 2.89 -0.73
N GLY A 69 12.25 3.87 -0.51
CA GLY A 69 12.16 5.19 -1.16
C GLY A 69 12.30 5.11 -2.68
N ALA A 70 13.16 4.23 -3.19
CA ALA A 70 13.31 4.02 -4.64
C ALA A 70 12.07 3.36 -5.24
N LEU A 71 11.46 2.39 -4.54
CA LEU A 71 10.20 1.77 -4.97
C LEU A 71 9.06 2.80 -4.97
N ALA A 72 8.91 3.59 -3.90
CA ALA A 72 7.88 4.61 -3.80
C ALA A 72 8.01 5.65 -4.92
N LEU A 73 9.23 6.15 -5.20
CA LEU A 73 9.47 7.08 -6.30
C LEU A 73 9.19 6.45 -7.67
N GLY A 74 9.55 5.18 -7.88
CA GLY A 74 9.21 4.46 -9.11
C GLY A 74 7.70 4.32 -9.30
N MET A 75 6.95 4.01 -8.24
CA MET A 75 5.48 3.96 -8.29
C MET A 75 4.89 5.33 -8.60
N ILE A 76 5.38 6.40 -7.96
CA ILE A 76 4.91 7.77 -8.23
C ILE A 76 5.20 8.16 -9.68
N ASN A 77 6.39 7.85 -10.21
CA ASN A 77 6.74 8.14 -11.60
C ASN A 77 5.72 7.54 -12.57
N ILE A 78 5.37 6.26 -12.42
CA ILE A 78 4.39 5.59 -13.28
C ILE A 78 3.00 6.21 -13.11
N LEU A 79 2.56 6.48 -11.87
CA LEU A 79 1.27 7.10 -11.63
C LEU A 79 1.15 8.47 -12.31
N VAL A 80 2.23 9.25 -12.31
CA VAL A 80 2.30 10.57 -12.94
C VAL A 80 2.37 10.46 -14.47
N GLU A 81 3.28 9.64 -14.99
CA GLU A 81 3.51 9.46 -16.42
C GLU A 81 2.30 8.89 -17.16
N GLU A 82 1.57 7.98 -16.51
CA GLU A 82 0.35 7.36 -17.06
C GLU A 82 -0.95 8.08 -16.64
N GLU A 83 -0.86 9.21 -15.94
CA GLU A 83 -2.01 10.01 -15.49
C GLU A 83 -3.04 9.20 -14.65
N LEU A 84 -2.55 8.28 -13.81
CA LEU A 84 -3.38 7.37 -12.98
C LEU A 84 -3.76 7.94 -11.60
N TYR A 85 -3.35 9.17 -11.30
CA TYR A 85 -3.65 9.84 -10.03
C TYR A 85 -4.95 10.65 -10.12
N ASP A 86 -5.54 10.95 -8.95
CA ASP A 86 -6.68 11.87 -8.86
C ASP A 86 -6.20 13.32 -9.00
N GLU A 87 -6.38 13.89 -10.20
CA GLU A 87 -5.93 15.25 -10.52
C GLU A 87 -6.65 16.32 -9.68
N ASP A 88 -7.96 16.18 -9.49
CA ASP A 88 -8.76 17.14 -8.71
C ASP A 88 -8.31 17.13 -7.25
N PHE A 89 -8.04 15.95 -6.70
CA PHE A 89 -7.50 15.84 -5.35
C PHE A 89 -6.12 16.47 -5.23
N ALA A 90 -5.21 16.12 -6.16
CA ALA A 90 -3.85 16.65 -6.17
C ALA A 90 -3.83 18.18 -6.23
N ARG A 91 -4.64 18.80 -7.09
CA ARG A 91 -4.71 20.26 -7.25
C ARG A 91 -5.30 20.98 -6.05
N ASN A 92 -6.37 20.44 -5.46
CA ASN A 92 -7.16 21.18 -4.47
C ASN A 92 -6.74 20.91 -3.01
N TRP A 93 -6.09 19.77 -2.75
CA TRP A 93 -5.84 19.29 -1.38
C TRP A 93 -4.38 18.97 -1.08
N THR A 94 -3.45 19.32 -1.97
CA THR A 94 -2.01 19.12 -1.74
C THR A 94 -1.20 20.39 -2.01
N ILE A 95 0.06 20.41 -1.56
CA ILE A 95 1.03 21.48 -1.81
C ILE A 95 2.30 20.82 -2.33
N GLY A 96 2.92 21.38 -3.37
CA GLY A 96 4.19 20.90 -3.92
C GLY A 96 4.06 19.74 -4.93
N PHE A 97 2.85 19.40 -5.38
CA PHE A 97 2.65 18.34 -6.38
C PHE A 97 3.38 18.62 -7.70
N GLU A 98 3.38 19.88 -8.16
CA GLU A 98 4.10 20.28 -9.38
C GLU A 98 5.63 20.10 -9.26
N ASP A 99 6.19 20.27 -8.06
CA ASP A 99 7.61 20.04 -7.81
C ASP A 99 7.91 18.54 -7.72
N LEU A 100 7.00 17.75 -7.14
CA LEU A 100 7.08 16.28 -7.14
C LEU A 100 7.08 15.72 -8.58
N VAL A 101 6.15 16.19 -9.42
CA VAL A 101 6.04 15.79 -10.83
C VAL A 101 7.30 16.12 -11.64
N LYS A 102 8.00 17.22 -11.31
CA LYS A 102 9.29 17.56 -11.95
C LYS A 102 10.46 16.72 -11.44
N TYR A 103 10.35 16.20 -10.22
CA TYR A 103 11.40 15.42 -9.57
C TYR A 103 11.40 13.96 -10.01
N THR A 104 10.21 13.42 -10.25
CA THR A 104 10.00 12.08 -10.85
C THR A 104 10.20 12.14 -12.34
#